data_AF-A0AA95SHL4-F1
#
_entry.id   AF-A0AA95SHL4-F1
#
_cell.length_a   1.000
_cell.length_b   1.000
_cell.length_c   1.000
_cell.angle_alpha   90.00
_cell.angle_beta   90.00
_cell.angle_gamma   90.00
#
_symmetry.space_group_name_H-M   'P 1'
#
loop_
_entity.id
_entity.type
_entity.pdbx_description
1 polymer ?
#
loop_
_entity_poly.entity_id
_entity_poly.type
_entity_poly.pdbx_seq_one_letter_code
_entity_poly.pdbx_strand_id
1 'polypeptide(L)'
;MSNEKKYDPFLGFNQLSEMWDKQITGLLYNFADNKEFVRTASIGINSYSMYLEKLKKSQELFASLMNIPTKKDVANAAKLSIQTEEKIDILEEQIWKLQDSVNSITKENVGMFEETLSIVIQMKYEFQKIAKEVAETKKVQADLLELRKEIERDLIGSVREKPKKESEKKQDKELVLSGSNK
;
A
#
# COMPACT_ATOMS: atom_id res chain seq x y z
N MET A 1 38.11 90.85 9.00
CA MET A 1 37.82 89.40 8.96
C MET A 1 36.32 89.23 9.00
N SER A 2 35.70 88.95 7.86
CA SER A 2 34.26 88.71 7.75
C SER A 2 34.07 87.36 7.07
N ASN A 3 33.74 86.33 7.85
CA ASN A 3 33.41 85.01 7.32
C ASN A 3 32.03 85.08 6.66
N GLU A 4 32.01 85.30 5.35
CA GLU A 4 30.82 85.16 4.51
C GLU A 4 30.39 83.69 4.52
N LYS A 5 29.36 83.38 5.33
CA LYS A 5 28.69 82.08 5.28
C LYS A 5 28.04 81.95 3.90
N LYS A 6 28.62 81.11 3.04
CA LYS A 6 28.03 80.66 1.77
C LYS A 6 26.57 80.27 2.02
N TYR A 7 25.66 80.97 1.35
CA TYR A 7 24.24 80.64 1.33
C TYR A 7 24.07 79.26 0.67
N ASP A 8 23.54 78.30 1.41
CA ASP A 8 23.24 76.96 0.91
C ASP A 8 21.74 76.90 0.53
N PRO A 9 21.41 76.81 -0.78
CA PRO A 9 20.03 76.80 -1.24
C PRO A 9 19.21 75.60 -0.74
N PHE A 10 19.85 74.51 -0.31
CA PHE A 10 19.16 73.35 0.27
C PHE A 10 18.65 73.62 1.69
N LEU A 11 19.33 74.46 2.46
CA LEU A 11 18.88 74.88 3.78
C LEU A 11 17.59 75.73 3.70
N GLY A 12 17.46 76.57 2.67
CA GLY A 12 16.23 77.34 2.43
C GLY A 12 15.05 76.48 1.99
N PHE A 13 15.28 75.48 1.13
CA PHE A 13 14.24 74.52 0.73
C PHE A 13 13.75 73.67 1.91
N ASN A 14 14.67 73.21 2.77
CA ASN A 14 14.30 72.46 3.98
C ASN A 14 13.49 73.32 4.96
N GLN A 15 13.86 74.57 5.17
CA GLN A 15 13.08 75.49 6.02
C GLN A 15 11.68 75.75 5.46
N LEU A 16 11.56 75.91 4.13
CA LEU A 16 10.28 76.04 3.47
C LEU A 16 9.44 74.76 3.66
N SER A 17 10.03 73.58 3.42
CA SER A 17 9.37 72.28 3.64
C SER A 17 8.89 72.14 5.08
N GLU A 18 9.73 72.46 6.07
CA GLU A 18 9.35 72.41 7.49
C GLU A 18 8.21 73.38 7.84
N MET A 19 8.20 74.58 7.24
CA MET A 19 7.12 75.54 7.42
C MET A 19 5.81 75.03 6.79
N TRP A 20 5.89 74.45 5.59
CA TRP A 20 4.77 73.84 4.90
C TRP A 20 4.20 72.65 5.69
N ASP A 21 5.06 71.77 6.20
CA ASP A 21 4.66 70.63 7.00
C ASP A 21 3.95 71.07 8.28
N LYS A 22 4.47 72.08 8.98
CA LYS A 22 3.81 72.64 10.18
C LYS A 22 2.46 73.27 9.85
N GLN A 23 2.35 74.00 8.75
CA GLN A 23 1.08 74.61 8.32
C GLN A 23 0.04 73.53 7.94
N ILE A 24 0.43 72.56 7.12
CA ILE A 24 -0.44 71.45 6.71
C ILE A 24 -0.86 70.63 7.92
N THR A 25 0.07 70.32 8.81
CA THR A 25 -0.20 69.57 10.04
C THR A 25 -1.16 70.33 10.95
N GLY A 26 -0.95 71.64 11.14
CA GLY A 26 -1.87 72.48 11.93
C GLY A 26 -3.28 72.53 11.34
N LEU A 27 -3.39 72.66 10.01
CA LEU A 27 -4.69 72.62 9.32
C LEU A 27 -5.36 71.25 9.44
N LEU A 28 -4.61 70.17 9.28
CA LEU A 28 -5.10 68.79 9.47
C LEU A 28 -5.62 68.57 10.88
N TYR A 29 -4.89 69.02 11.92
CA TYR A 29 -5.36 68.94 13.29
C TYR A 29 -6.66 69.73 13.50
N ASN A 30 -6.72 70.97 13.00
CA ASN A 30 -7.95 71.79 13.12
C ASN A 30 -9.15 71.18 12.39
N PHE A 31 -8.93 70.53 11.24
CA PHE A 31 -10.00 69.85 10.50
C PHE A 31 -10.38 68.51 11.14
N ALA A 32 -9.42 67.73 11.64
CA ALA A 32 -9.66 66.46 12.29
C ALA A 32 -10.32 66.61 13.67
N ASP A 33 -10.02 67.69 14.39
CA ASP A 33 -10.65 68.01 15.68
C ASP A 33 -12.08 68.55 15.51
N ASN A 34 -12.42 69.07 14.33
CA ASN A 34 -13.78 69.50 14.01
C ASN A 34 -14.69 68.30 13.65
N LYS A 35 -15.48 67.86 14.63
CA LYS A 35 -16.45 66.76 14.51
C LYS A 35 -17.41 66.89 13.32
N GLU A 36 -17.85 68.11 12.98
CA GLU A 36 -18.78 68.34 11.85
C GLU A 36 -18.09 68.19 10.50
N PHE A 37 -16.82 68.62 10.41
CA PHE A 37 -16.00 68.37 9.23
C PHE A 37 -15.75 66.88 9.04
N VAL A 38 -15.34 66.17 10.10
CA VAL A 38 -15.11 64.71 10.04
C VAL A 38 -16.37 63.97 9.63
N ARG A 39 -17.53 64.35 10.17
CA ARG A 39 -18.83 63.76 9.79
C ARG A 39 -19.17 64.00 8.31
N THR A 40 -19.00 65.23 7.84
CA THR A 40 -19.28 65.60 6.44
C THR A 40 -18.30 64.91 5.48
N ALA A 41 -17.02 64.90 5.82
CA ALA A 41 -15.99 64.19 5.09
C ALA A 41 -16.27 62.68 5.03
N SER A 42 -16.69 62.07 6.14
CA SER A 42 -17.08 60.66 6.17
C SER A 42 -18.28 60.37 5.24
N ILE A 43 -19.30 61.23 5.20
CA ILE A 43 -20.43 61.09 4.27
C ILE A 43 -19.98 61.26 2.81
N GLY A 44 -19.09 62.20 2.53
CA GLY A 44 -18.49 62.41 1.21
C GLY A 44 -17.66 61.21 0.77
N ILE A 45 -16.82 60.68 1.65
CA ILE A 45 -16.01 59.48 1.42
C ILE A 45 -16.90 58.26 1.19
N ASN A 46 -17.97 58.09 1.98
CA ASN A 46 -18.93 57.00 1.78
C ASN A 46 -19.64 57.09 0.43
N SER A 47 -20.03 58.30 0.02
CA SER A 47 -20.63 58.55 -1.29
C SER A 47 -19.64 58.24 -2.41
N TYR A 48 -18.39 58.69 -2.27
CA TYR A 48 -17.32 58.42 -3.22
C TYR A 48 -17.01 56.93 -3.35
N SER A 49 -16.98 56.18 -2.24
CA SER A 49 -16.85 54.72 -2.23
C SER A 49 -17.98 54.05 -3.01
N MET A 50 -19.23 54.51 -2.85
CA MET A 50 -20.35 54.00 -3.64
C MET A 50 -20.19 54.26 -5.15
N TYR A 51 -19.62 55.40 -5.54
CA TYR A 51 -19.29 55.67 -6.95
C TYR A 51 -18.16 54.78 -7.46
N LEU A 52 -17.11 54.58 -6.66
CA LEU A 52 -16.02 53.66 -7.02
C LEU A 52 -16.51 52.23 -7.19
N GLU A 53 -17.43 51.75 -6.36
CA GLU A 53 -18.05 50.43 -6.53
C GLU A 53 -18.82 50.32 -7.85
N LYS A 54 -19.57 51.36 -8.23
CA LYS A 54 -20.28 51.39 -9.52
C LYS A 54 -19.31 51.40 -10.70
N LEU A 55 -18.22 52.16 -10.61
CA LEU A 55 -17.17 52.17 -11.62
C LEU A 55 -16.51 50.81 -11.75
N LYS A 56 -16.18 50.15 -10.64
CA LYS A 56 -15.65 48.79 -10.63
C LYS A 56 -16.61 47.79 -11.28
N LYS A 57 -17.91 47.85 -10.95
CA LYS A 57 -18.95 47.02 -11.61
C LYS A 57 -19.03 47.29 -13.11
N SER A 58 -18.96 48.56 -13.52
CA SER A 58 -18.97 48.90 -14.96
C SER A 58 -17.71 48.40 -15.68
N GLN A 59 -16.54 48.48 -15.02
CA GLN A 59 -15.30 47.93 -15.53
C GLN A 59 -15.39 46.41 -15.70
N GLU A 60 -16.01 45.70 -14.76
CA GLU A 60 -16.26 44.25 -14.87
C GLU A 60 -17.19 43.93 -16.05
N LEU A 61 -18.24 44.72 -16.29
CA LEU A 61 -19.13 44.57 -17.46
C LEU A 61 -18.42 44.86 -18.78
N PHE A 62 -17.62 45.92 -18.85
CA PHE A 62 -16.83 46.25 -20.04
C PHE A 62 -15.75 45.20 -20.32
N ALA A 63 -15.11 44.68 -19.28
CA ALA A 63 -14.16 43.59 -19.39
C ALA A 63 -14.83 42.32 -19.91
N SER A 64 -16.06 42.02 -19.46
CA SER A 64 -16.87 40.92 -19.99
C SER A 64 -17.24 41.11 -21.46
N LEU A 65 -17.53 42.34 -21.92
CA LEU A 65 -17.86 42.61 -23.32
C LEU A 65 -16.62 42.52 -24.23
N MET A 66 -15.49 43.05 -23.76
CA MET A 66 -14.23 43.09 -24.50
C MET A 66 -13.40 41.81 -24.33
N ASN A 67 -13.91 40.82 -23.61
CA ASN A 67 -13.24 39.55 -23.30
C ASN A 67 -11.85 39.75 -22.66
N ILE A 68 -11.69 40.82 -21.87
CA ILE A 68 -10.46 41.16 -21.16
C ILE A 68 -10.55 40.51 -19.78
N PRO A 69 -9.52 39.75 -19.35
CA PRO A 69 -9.55 39.09 -18.05
C PRO A 69 -9.62 40.13 -16.92
N THR A 70 -10.59 39.97 -16.01
CA THR A 70 -10.69 40.83 -14.83
C THR A 70 -9.67 40.40 -13.78
N LYS A 71 -9.36 41.28 -12.81
CA LYS A 71 -8.52 40.91 -11.65
C LYS A 71 -9.08 39.69 -10.90
N LYS A 72 -10.40 39.51 -10.91
CA LYS A 72 -11.08 38.37 -10.29
C LYS A 72 -10.82 37.07 -11.05
N ASP A 73 -10.81 37.11 -12.37
CA ASP A 73 -10.55 35.92 -13.20
C ASP A 73 -9.10 35.46 -13.07
N VAL A 74 -8.15 36.40 -13.04
CA VAL A 74 -6.73 36.10 -12.79
C VAL A 74 -6.54 35.49 -11.39
N ALA A 75 -7.19 36.06 -10.37
CA ALA A 75 -7.14 35.52 -9.01
C ALA A 75 -7.77 34.12 -8.92
N ASN A 76 -8.86 33.88 -9.64
CA ASN A 76 -9.52 32.57 -9.66
C ASN A 76 -8.68 31.53 -10.41
N ALA A 77 -8.08 31.90 -11.55
CA ALA A 77 -7.15 31.03 -12.27
C ALA A 77 -5.93 30.68 -11.42
N ALA A 78 -5.34 31.66 -10.71
CA ALA A 78 -4.26 31.41 -9.78
C ALA A 78 -4.70 30.48 -8.63
N LYS A 79 -5.88 30.71 -8.04
CA LYS A 79 -6.44 29.84 -7.01
C LYS A 79 -6.65 28.41 -7.49
N LEU A 80 -7.21 28.24 -8.69
CA LEU A 80 -7.40 26.93 -9.31
C LEU A 80 -6.06 26.25 -9.61
N SER A 81 -5.05 27.01 -10.01
CA SER A 81 -3.68 26.51 -10.22
C SER A 81 -3.10 25.97 -8.92
N ILE A 82 -3.16 26.75 -7.83
CA ILE A 82 -2.68 26.34 -6.50
C ILE A 82 -3.42 25.09 -6.03
N GLN A 83 -4.75 25.05 -6.17
CA GLN A 83 -5.54 23.86 -5.80
C GLN A 83 -5.22 22.64 -6.66
N THR A 84 -4.80 22.84 -7.90
CA THR A 84 -4.41 21.75 -8.79
C THR A 84 -3.03 21.23 -8.39
N GLU A 85 -2.10 22.11 -8.06
CA GLU A 85 -0.78 21.77 -7.51
C GLU A 85 -0.92 20.93 -6.23
N GLU A 86 -1.70 21.40 -5.24
CA GLU A 86 -1.97 20.66 -4.01
C GLU A 86 -2.56 19.26 -4.27
N LYS A 87 -3.46 19.13 -5.26
CA LYS A 87 -4.03 17.84 -5.63
C LYS A 87 -3.05 16.94 -6.35
N ILE A 88 -2.16 17.49 -7.17
CA ILE A 88 -1.08 16.74 -7.84
C ILE A 88 -0.13 16.19 -6.78
N ASP A 89 0.25 16.98 -5.78
CA ASP A 89 1.14 16.55 -4.70
C ASP A 89 0.54 15.37 -3.91
N ILE A 90 -0.75 15.44 -3.58
CA ILE A 90 -1.45 14.34 -2.91
C ILE A 90 -1.48 13.07 -3.77
N LEU A 91 -1.71 13.22 -5.08
CA LEU A 91 -1.70 12.09 -6.01
C LEU A 91 -0.30 11.48 -6.12
N GLU A 92 0.75 12.31 -6.14
CA GLU A 92 2.13 11.83 -6.15
C GLU A 92 2.44 11.03 -4.89
N GLU A 93 2.07 11.53 -3.71
CA GLU A 93 2.24 10.80 -2.45
C GLU A 93 1.49 9.46 -2.44
N GLN A 94 0.28 9.43 -2.99
CA GLN A 94 -0.50 8.19 -3.14
C GLN A 94 0.17 7.21 -4.09
N ILE A 95 0.74 7.67 -5.21
CA ILE A 95 1.47 6.82 -6.16
C ILE A 95 2.71 6.22 -5.49
N TRP A 96 3.47 7.01 -4.73
CA TRP A 96 4.62 6.51 -3.98
C TRP A 96 4.21 5.44 -2.95
N LYS A 97 3.16 5.69 -2.17
CA LYS A 97 2.62 4.69 -1.22
C LYS A 97 2.15 3.42 -1.92
N LEU A 98 1.53 3.55 -3.09
CA LEU A 98 1.06 2.40 -3.87
C LEU A 98 2.24 1.59 -4.40
N GLN A 99 3.28 2.25 -4.92
CA GLN A 99 4.51 1.60 -5.38
C GLN A 99 5.19 0.84 -4.25
N ASP A 100 5.30 1.46 -3.07
CA ASP A 100 5.89 0.80 -1.88
C ASP A 100 5.06 -0.40 -1.43
N SER A 101 3.72 -0.28 -1.46
CA SER A 101 2.81 -1.38 -1.12
C SER A 101 2.89 -2.53 -2.12
N VAL A 102 3.00 -2.25 -3.42
CA VAL A 102 3.18 -3.28 -4.44
C VAL A 102 4.53 -3.97 -4.29
N ASN A 103 5.59 -3.22 -4.02
CA ASN A 103 6.91 -3.77 -3.77
C ASN A 103 6.95 -4.68 -2.54
N SER A 104 6.30 -4.28 -1.44
CA SER A 104 6.23 -5.11 -0.23
C SER A 104 5.45 -6.39 -0.46
N ILE A 105 4.27 -6.32 -1.11
CA ILE A 105 3.46 -7.49 -1.47
C ILE A 105 4.23 -8.43 -2.40
N THR A 106 4.95 -7.88 -3.38
CA THR A 106 5.74 -8.70 -4.31
C THR A 106 6.85 -9.45 -3.57
N LYS A 107 7.55 -8.77 -2.65
CA LYS A 107 8.60 -9.39 -1.84
C LYS A 107 8.05 -10.47 -0.91
N GLU A 108 6.92 -10.22 -0.27
CA GLU A 108 6.22 -11.19 0.59
C GLU A 108 5.77 -12.42 -0.20
N ASN A 109 5.14 -12.21 -1.36
CA ASN A 109 4.70 -13.29 -2.24
C ASN A 109 5.88 -14.15 -2.71
N VAL A 110 7.00 -13.53 -3.11
CA VAL A 110 8.23 -14.27 -3.49
C VAL A 110 8.74 -15.11 -2.32
N GLY A 111 8.76 -14.55 -1.10
CA GLY A 111 9.14 -15.30 0.11
C GLY A 111 8.22 -16.50 0.38
N MET A 112 6.90 -16.32 0.29
CA MET A 112 5.96 -17.44 0.41
C MET A 112 6.15 -18.50 -0.68
N PHE A 113 6.47 -18.10 -1.92
CA PHE A 113 6.76 -19.04 -3.00
C PHE A 113 8.03 -19.86 -2.71
N GLU A 114 9.08 -19.24 -2.16
CA GLU A 114 10.30 -19.95 -1.73
C GLU A 114 10.04 -20.95 -0.60
N GLU A 115 9.22 -20.57 0.39
CA GLU A 115 8.80 -21.47 1.46
C GLU A 115 7.96 -22.63 0.90
N THR A 116 7.00 -22.33 0.01
CA THR A 116 6.16 -23.35 -0.63
C THR A 116 7.01 -24.33 -1.44
N LEU A 117 7.99 -23.84 -2.20
CA LEU A 117 8.93 -24.69 -2.94
C LEU A 117 9.74 -25.58 -2.00
N SER A 118 10.21 -25.04 -0.88
CA SER A 118 10.97 -25.79 0.11
C SER A 118 10.14 -26.91 0.73
N ILE A 119 8.88 -26.63 1.08
CA ILE A 119 7.92 -27.63 1.58
C ILE A 119 7.67 -28.72 0.54
N VAL A 120 7.46 -28.35 -0.73
CA VAL A 120 7.24 -29.31 -1.82
C VAL A 120 8.46 -30.21 -2.02
N ILE A 121 9.67 -29.66 -1.95
CA ILE A 121 10.92 -30.43 -2.04
C ILE A 121 11.05 -31.40 -0.87
N GLN A 122 10.77 -30.96 0.36
CA GLN A 122 10.78 -31.82 1.53
C GLN A 122 9.74 -32.94 1.44
N MET A 123 8.50 -32.60 1.04
CA MET A 123 7.45 -33.59 0.80
C MET A 123 7.88 -34.63 -0.23
N LYS A 124 8.50 -34.22 -1.34
CA LYS A 124 9.00 -35.15 -2.36
C LYS A 124 10.02 -36.12 -1.77
N TYR A 125 10.93 -35.64 -0.93
CA TYR A 125 11.93 -36.48 -0.26
C TYR A 125 11.28 -37.48 0.70
N GLU A 126 10.39 -37.02 1.57
CA GLU A 126 9.65 -37.88 2.49
C GLU A 126 8.80 -38.91 1.74
N PHE A 127 8.15 -38.53 0.63
CA PHE A 127 7.36 -39.46 -0.17
C PHE A 127 8.23 -40.56 -0.81
N GLN A 128 9.44 -40.22 -1.27
CA GLN A 128 10.41 -41.20 -1.76
C GLN A 128 10.87 -42.15 -0.65
N LYS A 129 11.06 -41.64 0.57
CA LYS A 129 11.43 -42.46 1.72
C LYS A 129 10.31 -43.42 2.11
N ILE A 130 9.08 -42.93 2.23
CA ILE A 130 7.88 -43.74 2.48
C ILE A 130 7.71 -44.81 1.40
N ALA A 131 7.91 -44.47 0.12
CA ALA A 131 7.82 -45.45 -0.96
C ALA A 131 8.84 -46.59 -0.82
N LYS A 132 10.06 -46.31 -0.32
CA LYS A 132 11.07 -47.33 -0.03
C LYS A 132 10.67 -48.19 1.17
N GLU A 133 10.22 -47.59 2.26
CA GLU A 133 9.76 -48.31 3.46
C GLU A 133 8.54 -49.21 3.15
N VAL A 134 7.62 -48.75 2.28
CA VAL A 134 6.49 -49.56 1.79
C VAL A 134 6.98 -50.75 0.94
N ALA A 135 8.03 -50.58 0.14
CA ALA A 135 8.61 -51.67 -0.62
C ALA A 135 9.29 -52.72 0.30
N GLU A 136 9.97 -52.27 1.35
CA GLU A 136 10.60 -53.14 2.35
C GLU A 136 9.57 -53.90 3.19
N THR A 137 8.53 -53.23 3.68
CA THR A 137 7.43 -53.88 4.42
C THR A 137 6.68 -54.90 3.58
N LYS A 138 6.49 -54.66 2.27
CA LYS A 138 5.94 -55.67 1.35
C LYS A 138 6.82 -56.91 1.22
N LYS A 139 8.15 -56.75 1.22
CA LYS A 139 9.08 -57.90 1.24
C LYS A 139 8.95 -58.69 2.53
N VAL A 140 8.99 -58.02 3.68
CA VAL A 140 8.80 -58.66 4.99
C VAL A 140 7.44 -59.38 5.08
N GLN A 141 6.38 -58.78 4.54
CA GLN A 141 5.06 -59.43 4.48
C GLN A 141 5.08 -60.70 3.63
N ALA A 142 5.79 -60.70 2.50
CA ALA A 142 5.95 -61.88 1.65
C ALA A 142 6.72 -62.98 2.40
N ASP A 143 7.81 -62.63 3.08
CA ASP A 143 8.62 -63.56 3.88
C ASP A 143 7.80 -64.17 5.02
N LEU A 144 6.97 -63.36 5.71
CA LEU A 144 6.06 -63.86 6.76
C LEU A 144 4.97 -64.80 6.22
N LEU A 145 4.45 -64.54 5.01
CA LEU A 145 3.51 -65.45 4.36
C LEU A 145 4.18 -66.77 3.97
N GLU A 146 5.44 -66.74 3.58
CA GLU A 146 6.22 -67.94 3.27
C GLU A 146 6.49 -68.77 4.53
N LEU A 147 6.96 -68.13 5.61
CA LEU A 147 7.11 -68.74 6.93
C LEU A 147 5.81 -69.34 7.45
N ARG A 148 4.67 -68.65 7.30
CA ARG A 148 3.35 -69.19 7.67
C ARG A 148 3.02 -70.46 6.90
N LYS A 149 3.31 -70.51 5.59
CA LYS A 149 3.11 -71.70 4.75
C LYS A 149 4.06 -72.85 5.11
N GLU A 150 5.28 -72.53 5.57
CA GLU A 150 6.25 -73.52 6.04
C GLU A 150 5.84 -74.12 7.38
N ILE A 151 5.40 -73.30 8.34
CA ILE A 151 4.83 -73.75 9.62
C ILE A 151 3.55 -74.58 9.41
N GLU A 152 2.65 -74.18 8.50
CA GLU A 152 1.47 -75.00 8.14
C GLU A 152 1.88 -76.36 7.55
N ARG A 153 2.94 -76.42 6.74
CA ARG A 153 3.48 -77.69 6.21
C ARG A 153 4.07 -78.56 7.33
N ASP A 154 4.84 -77.98 8.25
CA ASP A 154 5.46 -78.71 9.36
C ASP A 154 4.44 -79.23 10.37
N LEU A 155 3.38 -78.47 10.67
CA LEU A 155 2.26 -78.92 11.52
C LEU A 155 1.49 -80.09 10.88
N ILE A 156 1.29 -80.07 9.56
CA ILE A 156 0.67 -81.20 8.82
C ILE A 156 1.61 -82.42 8.79
N GLY A 157 2.93 -82.20 8.77
CA GLY A 157 3.94 -83.24 8.89
C GLY A 157 4.02 -83.88 10.28
N SER A 158 3.89 -83.09 11.36
CA SER A 158 4.01 -83.58 12.74
C SER A 158 2.81 -84.40 13.23
N VAL A 159 1.64 -84.33 12.56
CA VAL A 159 0.47 -85.17 12.88
C VAL A 159 0.66 -86.63 12.39
N ARG A 160 1.64 -86.90 11.51
CA ARG A 160 1.87 -88.24 10.95
C ARG A 160 2.86 -89.13 11.71
N GLU A 161 3.54 -88.63 12.75
CA GLU A 161 4.55 -89.45 13.44
C GLU A 161 4.28 -89.68 14.94
N LYS A 162 3.68 -90.87 15.17
CA LYS A 162 3.95 -91.91 16.20
C LYS A 162 2.84 -92.18 17.24
N PRO A 163 2.71 -93.42 17.78
CA PRO A 163 3.44 -94.67 17.47
C PRO A 163 2.57 -95.95 17.34
N LYS A 164 3.06 -96.98 16.64
CA LYS A 164 2.90 -98.39 17.07
C LYS A 164 4.15 -99.21 16.73
N LYS A 165 4.76 -99.76 17.78
CA LYS A 165 5.79 -100.81 17.73
C LYS A 165 5.12 -102.19 17.67
N GLU A 166 5.87 -103.13 17.10
CA GLU A 166 5.85 -104.60 17.31
C GLU A 166 4.68 -105.43 16.77
N SER A 167 4.93 -106.14 15.66
CA SER A 167 5.25 -107.58 15.71
C SER A 167 5.54 -108.14 14.31
N GLU A 168 6.56 -108.99 14.26
CA GLU A 168 7.05 -109.73 13.11
C GLU A 168 6.09 -110.88 12.74
N LYS A 169 5.90 -111.15 11.44
CA LYS A 169 6.38 -112.37 10.73
C LYS A 169 5.57 -112.63 9.45
N LYS A 170 6.35 -112.83 8.39
CA LYS A 170 5.96 -113.35 7.07
C LYS A 170 5.30 -114.72 7.17
N GLN A 171 4.30 -114.98 6.33
CA GLN A 171 4.38 -116.03 5.29
C GLN A 171 3.12 -116.06 4.42
N ASP A 172 3.35 -115.97 3.12
CA ASP A 172 2.39 -116.22 2.05
C ASP A 172 1.89 -117.66 2.06
N LYS A 173 0.57 -117.84 1.91
CA LYS A 173 -0.04 -119.02 1.29
C LYS A 173 -1.31 -118.62 0.52
N GLU A 174 -1.19 -118.73 -0.79
CA GLU A 174 -2.12 -119.42 -1.71
C GLU A 174 -3.61 -119.03 -1.80
N LEU A 175 -4.03 -118.88 -3.07
CA LEU A 175 -5.28 -119.39 -3.67
C LEU A 175 -6.58 -118.74 -3.13
N VAL A 176 -7.62 -118.35 -3.88
CA VAL A 176 -8.06 -118.68 -5.24
C VAL A 176 -9.36 -117.90 -5.52
N LEU A 177 -9.61 -117.61 -6.80
CA LEU A 177 -10.90 -117.43 -7.51
C LEU A 177 -12.03 -116.59 -6.89
N SER A 178 -12.40 -115.55 -7.63
CA SER A 178 -13.68 -115.39 -8.37
C SER A 178 -13.91 -113.87 -8.50
N GLY A 179 -14.25 -113.30 -9.64
CA GLY A 179 -15.09 -113.81 -10.70
C GLY A 179 -16.25 -112.82 -10.89
N SER A 180 -16.31 -112.25 -12.09
CA SER A 180 -17.52 -111.77 -12.77
C SER A 180 -18.24 -110.49 -12.31
N ASN A 181 -18.34 -109.61 -13.31
CA ASN A 181 -19.54 -108.91 -13.81
C ASN A 181 -20.12 -107.78 -12.94
N LYS A 182 -20.55 -106.64 -13.50
CA LYS A 182 -20.87 -106.27 -14.88
C LYS A 182 -20.81 -104.74 -15.00
#